data_AF-A0A226D2D3-F1
#
_entry.id   AF-A0A226D2D3-F1
#
_cell.length_a   1.000
_cell.length_b   1.000
_cell.length_c   1.000
_cell.angle_alpha   90.00
_cell.angle_beta   90.00
_cell.angle_gamma   90.00
#
_symmetry.space_group_name_H-M   'P 1'
#
loop_
_entity.id
_entity.type
_entity.pdbx_description
1 polymer ?
#
loop_
_entity_poly.entity_id
_entity_poly.type
_entity_poly.pdbx_seq_one_letter_code
_entity_poly.pdbx_strand_id
1 'polypeptide(L)'
;MAPLNLSLLILLAVTFSCRTIGGNVIDTFNLNSLRDDTIPLAANDSWRAQALADIETHRKSDLYISVTDALGRAVPDAQVRFEMKRQVFNFGTALLLPDSSKSSSTISTPFENDHKWPQWQTSQSNTDSNHRVTWTNEVIAWAAQRNIKVRGHAMLWGSWRWSPSNIPRDPPGLRSAIANHVQDIGSRHSGRLIEWDVLNEPYSENDYTNLLGREAMLDWFRAARSADPNAKLYLNDYPNPSDSTFINFDADVLRFLVQNGAPAVYRDLVFNQWWSDVTGTTDAVGHFTSRVFQGHYDIHVTKGNKTKIVETTLSHGQSVQSLNIVFD
;
A
#
# COMPACT_ATOMS: atom_id res chain seq x y z
N MET A 1 14.79 -0.01 -35.09
CA MET A 1 14.10 -0.63 -33.94
C MET A 1 14.51 0.15 -32.71
N ALA A 2 13.58 0.90 -32.12
CA ALA A 2 13.84 1.68 -30.91
C ALA A 2 13.81 0.76 -29.67
N PRO A 3 14.65 0.99 -28.64
CA PRO A 3 14.62 0.17 -27.43
C PRO A 3 13.33 0.46 -26.64
N LEU A 4 12.59 -0.60 -26.27
CA LEU A 4 11.47 -0.49 -25.35
C LEU A 4 11.97 0.01 -24.00
N ASN A 5 11.48 1.18 -23.60
CA ASN A 5 11.77 1.81 -22.32
C ASN A 5 10.89 1.12 -21.24
N LEU A 6 11.35 -0.01 -20.70
CA LEU A 6 10.67 -0.74 -19.62
C LEU A 6 10.94 -0.06 -18.27
N SER A 7 10.19 0.99 -17.95
CA SER A 7 10.12 1.54 -16.59
C SER A 7 9.06 0.75 -15.80
N LEU A 8 9.46 -0.39 -15.23
CA LEU A 8 8.62 -1.15 -14.31
C LEU A 8 8.77 -0.55 -12.89
N LEU A 9 7.84 -0.77 -11.96
CA LEU A 9 8.01 -0.39 -10.55
C LEU A 9 7.49 -1.56 -9.72
N ILE A 10 8.38 -2.28 -9.03
CA ILE A 10 8.04 -3.35 -8.10
C ILE A 10 8.19 -2.80 -6.70
N LEU A 11 7.10 -2.75 -5.94
CA LEU A 11 7.13 -2.35 -4.54
C LEU A 11 6.74 -3.59 -3.71
N LEU A 12 7.21 -3.70 -2.47
CA LEU A 12 6.77 -4.75 -1.54
C LEU A 12 5.62 -4.18 -0.71
N ALA A 13 4.51 -4.89 -0.56
CA ALA A 13 3.51 -4.54 0.43
C ALA A 13 3.48 -5.57 1.55
N VAL A 14 2.96 -5.12 2.68
CA VAL A 14 2.72 -5.90 3.89
C VAL A 14 1.23 -5.67 4.18
N THR A 15 0.40 -6.63 3.80
CA THR A 15 -0.99 -6.68 4.25
C THR A 15 -1.02 -7.30 5.64
N PHE A 16 -1.46 -6.54 6.65
CA PHE A 16 -1.86 -7.13 7.92
C PHE A 16 -3.18 -7.86 7.69
N SER A 17 -3.19 -9.20 7.70
CA SER A 17 -4.44 -9.93 7.98
C SER A 17 -4.89 -9.53 9.38
N CYS A 18 -6.00 -8.81 9.46
CA CYS A 18 -6.75 -8.68 10.70
C CYS A 18 -7.12 -10.10 11.13
N ARG A 19 -6.48 -10.64 12.16
CA ARG A 19 -7.03 -11.79 12.88
C ARG A 19 -8.41 -11.38 13.36
N THR A 20 -9.42 -12.08 12.88
CA THR A 20 -10.80 -12.01 13.36
C THR A 20 -10.83 -12.26 14.86
N ILE A 21 -10.91 -11.18 15.64
CA ILE A 21 -11.50 -11.25 16.97
C ILE A 21 -13.00 -11.37 16.71
N GLY A 22 -13.52 -12.58 16.84
CA GLY A 22 -14.95 -12.82 16.78
C GLY A 22 -15.68 -11.99 17.83
N GLY A 23 -16.69 -11.25 17.40
CA GLY A 23 -17.61 -10.56 18.30
C GLY A 23 -17.99 -9.16 17.83
N ASN A 24 -19.22 -9.06 17.30
CA ASN A 24 -20.05 -7.86 17.16
C ASN A 24 -19.50 -6.69 16.32
N VAL A 25 -20.30 -6.32 15.32
CA VAL A 25 -20.16 -5.12 14.50
C VAL A 25 -20.14 -3.88 15.41
N ILE A 26 -19.00 -3.18 15.46
CA ILE A 26 -18.89 -1.87 16.12
C ILE A 26 -19.10 -0.80 15.05
N ASP A 27 -20.31 -0.24 15.01
CA ASP A 27 -20.77 0.76 14.04
C ASP A 27 -20.24 2.19 14.30
N THR A 28 -19.16 2.32 15.07
CA THR A 28 -18.47 3.60 15.31
C THR A 28 -16.98 3.33 15.59
N PHE A 29 -16.17 3.27 14.54
CA PHE A 29 -14.71 3.22 14.70
C PHE A 29 -14.21 4.61 15.11
N ASN A 30 -14.12 4.88 16.41
CA ASN A 30 -13.48 6.08 16.95
C ASN A 30 -11.96 5.87 16.90
N LEU A 31 -11.28 6.51 15.94
CA LEU A 31 -9.82 6.43 15.76
C LEU A 31 -9.01 6.79 17.02
N ASN A 32 -9.61 7.47 18.01
CA ASN A 32 -8.93 7.78 19.27
C ASN A 32 -8.71 6.56 20.17
N SER A 33 -9.43 5.44 19.99
CA SER A 33 -9.24 4.22 20.79
C SER A 33 -7.99 3.42 20.41
N LEU A 34 -7.32 3.76 19.31
CA LEU A 34 -6.03 3.17 18.89
C LEU A 34 -4.82 3.88 19.52
N ARG A 35 -5.03 4.93 20.34
CA ARG A 35 -3.98 5.67 21.07
C ARG A 35 -3.57 5.00 22.38
N ASP A 36 -3.47 3.66 22.38
CA ASP A 36 -3.01 2.95 23.56
C ASP A 36 -1.48 2.83 23.54
N ASP A 37 -0.83 3.83 24.14
CA ASP A 37 0.63 3.93 24.28
C ASP A 37 1.20 2.93 25.32
N THR A 38 0.37 2.01 25.86
CA THR A 38 0.76 1.10 26.96
C THR A 38 1.30 -0.25 26.50
N ILE A 39 1.30 -0.56 25.19
CA ILE A 39 1.89 -1.80 24.68
C ILE A 39 3.43 -1.65 24.67
N PRO A 40 4.17 -2.40 25.50
CA PRO A 40 5.63 -2.29 25.55
C PRO A 40 6.23 -2.78 24.23
N LEU A 41 6.93 -1.89 23.53
CA LEU A 41 7.67 -2.24 22.32
C LEU A 41 8.97 -2.92 22.73
N ALA A 42 9.24 -4.11 22.17
CA ALA A 42 10.48 -4.85 22.44
C ALA A 42 11.72 -4.01 22.07
N ALA A 43 12.63 -3.83 23.03
CA ALA A 43 13.63 -2.76 23.03
C ALA A 43 14.83 -2.94 22.07
N ASN A 44 15.00 -4.10 21.41
CA ASN A 44 16.29 -4.47 20.78
C ASN A 44 16.19 -4.94 19.32
N ASP A 45 15.38 -4.26 18.51
CA ASP A 45 15.20 -4.58 17.10
C ASP A 45 15.98 -3.61 16.20
N SER A 46 17.16 -4.01 15.70
CA SER A 46 18.01 -3.17 14.81
C SER A 46 17.30 -2.71 13.53
N TRP A 47 16.32 -3.48 13.06
CA TRP A 47 15.50 -3.13 11.90
C TRP A 47 14.64 -1.87 12.14
N ARG A 48 14.22 -1.61 13.39
CA ARG A 48 13.37 -0.44 13.72
C ARG A 48 14.13 0.86 13.57
N ALA A 49 15.40 0.90 13.95
CA ALA A 49 16.23 2.08 13.78
C ALA A 49 16.35 2.46 12.30
N GLN A 50 16.58 1.48 11.42
CA GLN A 50 16.61 1.73 9.98
C GLN A 50 15.21 2.09 9.44
N ALA A 51 14.13 1.46 9.92
CA ALA A 51 12.78 1.79 9.48
C ALA A 51 12.39 3.23 9.85
N LEU A 52 12.74 3.70 11.04
CA LEU A 52 12.56 5.08 11.47
C LEU A 52 13.40 6.05 10.64
N ALA A 53 14.65 5.71 10.33
CA ALA A 53 15.51 6.51 9.46
C ALA A 53 14.94 6.65 8.04
N ASP A 54 14.36 5.57 7.51
CA ASP A 54 13.74 5.56 6.20
C ASP A 54 12.42 6.37 6.18
N ILE A 55 11.63 6.31 7.26
CA ILE A 55 10.45 7.18 7.43
C ILE A 55 10.86 8.65 7.38
N GLU A 56 11.89 9.01 8.13
CA GLU A 56 12.41 10.39 8.12
C GLU A 56 12.89 10.79 6.73
N THR A 57 13.50 9.89 5.98
CA THR A 57 14.10 10.20 4.66
C THR A 57 13.07 10.26 3.54
N HIS A 58 12.15 9.30 3.47
CA HIS A 58 11.30 9.10 2.31
C HIS A 58 9.88 9.63 2.48
N ARG A 59 9.42 9.75 3.72
CA ARG A 59 8.01 9.99 4.03
C ARG A 59 7.75 11.32 4.72
N LYS A 60 8.80 12.03 5.14
CA LYS A 60 8.73 13.35 5.73
C LYS A 60 9.50 14.36 4.89
N SER A 61 9.07 15.60 4.97
CA SER A 61 9.72 16.75 4.32
C SER A 61 9.95 17.85 5.34
N ASP A 62 11.00 18.64 5.11
CA ASP A 62 11.19 19.87 5.88
C ASP A 62 10.19 20.91 5.38
N LEU A 63 9.56 21.57 6.34
CA LEU A 63 8.62 22.64 6.10
C LEU A 63 9.14 23.91 6.74
N TYR A 64 9.13 24.97 5.95
CA TYR A 64 9.53 26.31 6.35
C TYR A 64 8.36 27.27 6.13
N ILE A 65 7.94 27.94 7.19
CA ILE A 65 6.90 28.98 7.14
C ILE A 65 7.51 30.32 7.46
N SER A 66 7.16 31.32 6.66
CA SER A 66 7.34 32.73 7.01
C SER A 66 5.98 33.38 7.20
N VAL A 67 5.74 33.93 8.39
CA VAL A 67 4.53 34.67 8.71
C VAL A 67 4.83 36.16 8.72
N THR A 68 4.17 36.91 7.84
CA THR A 68 4.32 38.36 7.74
C THR A 68 2.96 39.05 7.82
N ASP A 69 2.91 40.32 8.20
CA ASP A 69 1.71 41.12 8.04
C ASP A 69 1.53 41.60 6.59
N ALA A 70 0.44 42.32 6.30
CA ALA A 70 0.16 42.89 4.98
C ALA A 70 1.24 43.87 4.46
N LEU A 71 2.10 44.39 5.35
CA LEU A 71 3.22 45.28 5.00
C LEU A 71 4.54 44.52 4.85
N GLY A 72 4.51 43.18 4.93
CA GLY A 72 5.69 42.31 4.84
C GLY A 72 6.55 42.28 6.10
N ARG A 73 6.07 42.82 7.23
CA ARG A 73 6.81 42.79 8.49
C ARG A 73 6.62 41.45 9.18
N ALA A 74 7.66 40.94 9.82
CA ALA A 74 7.63 39.69 10.57
C ALA A 74 6.54 39.71 11.65
N VAL A 75 5.83 38.58 11.80
CA VAL A 75 4.90 38.36 12.91
C VAL A 75 5.53 37.37 13.90
N PRO A 76 6.27 37.86 14.91
CA PRO A 76 6.85 37.00 15.93
C PRO A 76 5.77 36.47 16.86
N ASP A 77 6.07 35.39 17.58
CA ASP A 77 5.23 34.70 18.55
C ASP A 77 3.79 34.41 18.09
N ALA A 78 3.60 34.14 16.79
CA ALA A 78 2.36 33.56 16.28
C ALA A 78 2.40 32.05 16.53
N GLN A 79 1.33 31.49 17.10
CA GLN A 79 1.17 30.05 17.21
C GLN A 79 0.88 29.48 15.82
N VAL A 80 1.62 28.46 15.41
CA VAL A 80 1.40 27.75 14.15
C VAL A 80 1.07 26.31 14.48
N ARG A 81 -0.08 25.81 14.01
CA ARG A 81 -0.48 24.41 14.09
C ARG A 81 -0.67 23.83 12.70
N PHE A 82 -0.02 22.70 12.46
CA PHE A 82 -0.13 21.88 11.27
C PHE A 82 -1.06 20.72 11.53
N GLU A 83 -2.28 20.81 11.03
CA GLU A 83 -3.20 19.70 11.07
C GLU A 83 -3.19 19.00 9.71
N MET A 84 -2.56 17.82 9.65
CA MET A 84 -2.74 16.99 8.46
C MET A 84 -4.22 16.66 8.29
N LYS A 85 -4.71 16.70 7.06
CA LYS A 85 -6.09 16.33 6.68
C LYS A 85 -6.15 15.04 5.89
N ARG A 86 -5.11 14.78 5.09
CA ARG A 86 -5.02 13.57 4.27
C ARG A 86 -3.57 13.18 4.03
N GLN A 87 -3.25 11.91 4.26
CA GLN A 87 -1.98 11.30 3.88
C GLN A 87 -1.89 11.14 2.35
N VAL A 88 -0.68 11.24 1.78
CA VAL A 88 -0.45 10.86 0.36
C VAL A 88 -0.44 9.34 0.15
N PHE A 89 -0.33 8.57 1.23
CA PHE A 89 -0.42 7.12 1.22
C PHE A 89 -1.87 6.65 1.31
N ASN A 90 -2.19 5.55 0.63
CA ASN A 90 -3.50 4.94 0.75
C ASN A 90 -3.55 4.11 2.04
N PHE A 91 -4.64 4.23 2.80
CA PHE A 91 -5.01 3.24 3.81
C PHE A 91 -6.04 2.28 3.19
N GLY A 92 -5.91 0.99 3.47
CA GLY A 92 -6.77 -0.04 2.92
C GLY A 92 -7.18 -1.07 3.97
N THR A 93 -8.24 -1.80 3.67
CA THR A 93 -8.71 -2.96 4.44
C THR A 93 -9.05 -4.08 3.47
N ALA A 94 -9.06 -5.32 3.96
CA ALA A 94 -9.63 -6.43 3.21
C ALA A 94 -11.15 -6.27 3.19
N LEU A 95 -11.74 -6.27 2.00
CA LEU A 95 -13.19 -6.29 1.87
C LEU A 95 -13.70 -7.72 1.99
N LEU A 96 -14.88 -7.81 2.59
CA LEU A 96 -15.79 -8.92 2.40
C LEU A 96 -16.93 -8.32 1.53
N LEU A 97 -17.41 -9.01 0.49
CA LEU A 97 -18.45 -8.58 -0.45
C LEU A 97 -19.85 -8.56 0.20
N PRO A 98 -20.75 -7.62 -0.19
CA PRO A 98 -22.18 -7.65 0.13
C PRO A 98 -22.89 -8.88 -0.47
N ASP A 99 -23.80 -9.50 0.28
CA ASP A 99 -24.75 -10.51 -0.19
C ASP A 99 -25.75 -9.86 -1.14
N SER A 100 -25.69 -10.18 -2.44
CA SER A 100 -26.59 -9.62 -3.46
C SER A 100 -28.05 -10.08 -3.31
N SER A 101 -28.34 -11.07 -2.46
CA SER A 101 -29.70 -11.57 -2.19
C SER A 101 -30.38 -10.88 -0.99
N LYS A 102 -29.65 -10.07 -0.23
CA LYS A 102 -30.15 -9.33 0.93
C LYS A 102 -29.99 -7.85 0.66
N SER A 103 -30.98 -7.04 1.05
CA SER A 103 -30.99 -5.59 0.80
C SER A 103 -29.68 -4.93 1.24
N SER A 104 -28.75 -4.70 0.30
CA SER A 104 -27.59 -3.79 0.32
C SER A 104 -26.75 -3.57 1.59
N SER A 105 -26.88 -4.34 2.68
CA SER A 105 -26.25 -4.00 3.97
C SER A 105 -25.53 -5.15 4.69
N THR A 106 -25.55 -6.38 4.19
CA THR A 106 -24.87 -7.49 4.86
C THR A 106 -23.83 -8.13 3.96
N ILE A 107 -22.59 -8.09 4.41
CA ILE A 107 -21.41 -8.62 3.75
C ILE A 107 -21.19 -10.10 4.14
N SER A 108 -21.06 -11.02 3.17
CA SER A 108 -21.04 -12.47 3.45
C SER A 108 -20.00 -13.31 2.69
N THR A 109 -19.32 -12.80 1.65
CA THR A 109 -18.26 -13.56 0.93
C THR A 109 -16.94 -12.80 0.91
N PRO A 110 -15.77 -13.44 1.10
CA PRO A 110 -14.51 -12.69 1.21
C PRO A 110 -13.93 -12.27 -0.15
N PHE A 111 -13.99 -10.97 -0.48
CA PHE A 111 -13.18 -10.38 -1.58
C PHE A 111 -11.68 -10.62 -1.33
N GLU A 112 -11.28 -10.71 -0.05
CA GLU A 112 -9.96 -11.17 0.41
C GLU A 112 -9.45 -12.44 -0.29
N ASN A 113 -10.34 -13.33 -0.74
CA ASN A 113 -9.97 -14.62 -1.33
C ASN A 113 -10.30 -14.73 -2.82
N ASP A 114 -11.05 -13.79 -3.41
CA ASP A 114 -11.62 -13.98 -4.74
C ASP A 114 -10.59 -13.93 -5.87
N HIS A 115 -9.50 -13.17 -5.66
CA HIS A 115 -8.38 -13.15 -6.60
C HIS A 115 -7.35 -14.26 -6.37
N LYS A 116 -7.50 -15.10 -5.32
CA LYS A 116 -6.62 -16.26 -5.13
C LYS A 116 -6.92 -17.33 -6.18
N TRP A 117 -5.88 -17.92 -6.76
CA TRP A 117 -6.01 -18.79 -7.93
C TRP A 117 -7.08 -19.90 -7.80
N PRO A 118 -7.17 -20.68 -6.70
CA PRO A 118 -8.18 -21.73 -6.61
C PRO A 118 -9.61 -21.19 -6.72
N GLN A 119 -9.89 -20.09 -6.03
CA GLN A 119 -11.20 -19.42 -6.02
C GLN A 119 -11.51 -18.81 -7.38
N TRP A 120 -10.52 -18.15 -7.99
CA TRP A 120 -10.65 -17.58 -9.33
C TRP A 120 -10.94 -18.66 -10.37
N GLN A 121 -10.20 -19.76 -10.36
CA GLN A 121 -10.35 -20.86 -11.32
C GLN A 121 -11.72 -21.54 -11.21
N THR A 122 -12.22 -21.77 -9.99
CA THR A 122 -13.55 -22.38 -9.78
C THR A 122 -14.69 -21.51 -10.29
N SER A 123 -14.51 -20.18 -10.33
CA SER A 123 -15.57 -19.23 -10.65
C SER A 123 -15.64 -18.80 -12.11
N GLN A 124 -14.82 -19.39 -12.99
CA GLN A 124 -14.82 -19.10 -14.43
C GLN A 124 -16.05 -19.65 -15.18
N SER A 125 -16.87 -20.50 -14.56
CA SER A 125 -18.12 -20.96 -15.17
C SER A 125 -19.34 -20.26 -14.57
N ASN A 126 -20.11 -19.57 -15.42
CA ASN A 126 -21.44 -19.02 -15.06
C ASN A 126 -22.48 -20.11 -14.74
N THR A 127 -22.09 -21.40 -14.82
CA THR A 127 -22.92 -22.54 -14.41
C THR A 127 -22.57 -23.05 -13.01
N ASP A 128 -21.48 -22.56 -12.39
CA ASP A 128 -21.22 -22.79 -10.97
C ASP A 128 -22.17 -21.90 -10.16
N SER A 129 -22.77 -22.44 -9.10
CA SER A 129 -23.57 -21.66 -8.16
C SER A 129 -22.74 -20.56 -7.45
N ASN A 130 -21.42 -20.59 -7.59
CA ASN A 130 -20.49 -19.55 -7.18
C ASN A 130 -20.20 -18.52 -8.30
N HIS A 131 -21.03 -17.49 -8.42
CA HIS A 131 -20.82 -16.36 -9.36
C HIS A 131 -19.66 -15.42 -8.95
N ARG A 132 -18.51 -15.93 -8.46
CA ARG A 132 -17.47 -15.07 -7.86
C ARG A 132 -16.89 -14.07 -8.83
N VAL A 133 -16.53 -14.44 -10.07
CA VAL A 133 -16.00 -13.47 -11.06
C VAL A 133 -16.97 -12.30 -11.27
N THR A 134 -18.27 -12.58 -11.36
CA THR A 134 -19.32 -11.55 -11.50
C THR A 134 -19.35 -10.66 -10.25
N TRP A 135 -19.37 -11.23 -9.06
CA TRP A 135 -19.39 -10.47 -7.81
C TRP A 135 -18.11 -9.65 -7.57
N THR A 136 -16.94 -10.23 -7.87
CA THR A 136 -15.66 -9.53 -7.84
C THR A 136 -15.69 -8.33 -8.79
N ASN A 137 -16.25 -8.49 -9.98
CA ASN A 137 -16.41 -7.38 -10.94
C ASN A 137 -17.38 -6.30 -10.45
N GLU A 138 -18.48 -6.70 -9.82
CA GLU A 138 -19.46 -5.77 -9.22
C GLU A 138 -18.84 -4.96 -8.09
N VAL A 139 -18.04 -5.57 -7.21
CA VAL A 139 -17.39 -4.85 -6.12
C VAL A 139 -16.27 -3.94 -6.61
N ILE A 140 -15.50 -4.34 -7.62
CA ILE A 140 -14.55 -3.43 -8.27
C ILE A 140 -15.29 -2.22 -8.87
N ALA A 141 -16.45 -2.43 -9.50
CA ALA A 141 -17.26 -1.32 -10.03
C ALA A 141 -17.84 -0.43 -8.92
N TRP A 142 -18.34 -1.03 -7.83
CA TRP A 142 -18.83 -0.31 -6.64
C TRP A 142 -17.73 0.53 -5.98
N ALA A 143 -16.52 0.00 -5.91
CA ALA A 143 -15.34 0.69 -5.38
C ALA A 143 -14.95 1.87 -6.29
N ALA A 144 -14.91 1.65 -7.61
CA ALA A 144 -14.62 2.70 -8.58
C ALA A 144 -15.63 3.87 -8.50
N GLN A 145 -16.92 3.60 -8.35
CA GLN A 145 -17.96 4.63 -8.16
C GLN A 145 -17.74 5.50 -6.90
N ARG A 146 -17.00 4.99 -5.92
CA ARG A 146 -16.69 5.67 -4.65
C ARG A 146 -15.25 6.18 -4.59
N ASN A 147 -14.52 6.14 -5.71
CA ASN A 147 -13.11 6.47 -5.76
C ASN A 147 -12.26 5.65 -4.77
N ILE A 148 -12.69 4.43 -4.46
CA ILE A 148 -11.95 3.46 -3.65
C ILE A 148 -11.05 2.68 -4.60
N LYS A 149 -9.75 2.79 -4.37
CA LYS A 149 -8.73 2.07 -5.13
C LYS A 149 -8.67 0.62 -4.66
N VAL A 150 -8.49 -0.31 -5.59
CA VAL A 150 -8.49 -1.75 -5.31
C VAL A 150 -7.13 -2.37 -5.66
N ARG A 151 -6.61 -3.19 -4.75
CA ARG A 151 -5.45 -4.05 -4.95
C ARG A 151 -5.93 -5.48 -5.21
N GLY A 152 -5.37 -6.14 -6.22
CA GLY A 152 -5.60 -7.56 -6.46
C GLY A 152 -4.66 -8.44 -5.64
N HIS A 153 -5.22 -9.41 -4.91
CA HIS A 153 -4.48 -10.29 -4.00
C HIS A 153 -4.95 -11.76 -4.15
N ALA A 154 -4.17 -12.65 -4.74
CA ALA A 154 -2.89 -12.48 -5.43
C ALA A 154 -2.88 -13.34 -6.69
N MET A 155 -2.13 -12.94 -7.72
CA MET A 155 -2.04 -13.72 -8.97
C MET A 155 -1.40 -15.08 -8.75
N LEU A 156 -0.34 -15.16 -7.94
CA LEU A 156 0.33 -16.41 -7.60
C LEU A 156 0.66 -16.46 -6.11
N TRP A 157 0.38 -17.61 -5.51
CA TRP A 157 0.88 -18.00 -4.19
C TRP A 157 1.54 -19.35 -4.40
N GLY A 158 2.88 -19.37 -4.48
CA GLY A 158 3.68 -20.32 -5.27
C GLY A 158 3.75 -21.77 -4.76
N SER A 159 2.69 -22.29 -4.14
CA SER A 159 2.61 -23.63 -3.58
C SER A 159 1.40 -24.43 -4.06
N TRP A 160 1.51 -25.76 -3.96
CA TRP A 160 0.44 -26.67 -4.37
C TRP A 160 -0.84 -26.51 -3.53
N ARG A 161 -0.70 -26.06 -2.28
CA ARG A 161 -1.83 -25.82 -1.37
C ARG A 161 -2.72 -24.67 -1.86
N TRP A 162 -2.13 -23.68 -2.51
CA TRP A 162 -2.82 -22.51 -3.07
C TRP A 162 -3.06 -22.63 -4.57
N SER A 163 -3.06 -23.85 -5.10
CA SER A 163 -3.30 -24.15 -6.52
C SER A 163 -4.65 -24.82 -6.73
N PRO A 164 -5.29 -24.66 -7.91
CA PRO A 164 -6.34 -25.57 -8.35
C PRO A 164 -5.85 -27.03 -8.31
N SER A 165 -6.72 -27.95 -7.90
CA SER A 165 -6.35 -29.35 -7.67
C SER A 165 -5.87 -30.08 -8.93
N ASN A 166 -6.24 -29.58 -10.12
CA ASN A 166 -5.94 -30.16 -11.43
C ASN A 166 -4.75 -29.49 -12.14
N ILE A 167 -3.96 -28.65 -11.47
CA ILE A 167 -2.81 -28.00 -12.11
C ILE A 167 -1.72 -29.04 -12.49
N PRO A 168 -1.11 -28.93 -13.68
CA PRO A 168 0.02 -29.78 -14.04
C PRO A 168 1.21 -29.57 -13.09
N ARG A 169 1.94 -30.66 -12.81
CA ARG A 169 3.10 -30.67 -11.91
C ARG A 169 4.42 -30.95 -12.61
N ASP A 170 4.41 -31.09 -13.94
CA ASP A 170 5.61 -31.09 -14.77
C ASP A 170 6.00 -29.65 -15.16
N PRO A 171 7.31 -29.34 -15.36
CA PRO A 171 7.73 -27.98 -15.61
C PRO A 171 7.07 -27.29 -16.84
N PRO A 172 6.95 -27.93 -18.02
CA PRO A 172 6.25 -27.33 -19.15
C PRO A 172 4.77 -27.05 -18.88
N GLY A 173 4.05 -28.04 -18.31
CA GLY A 173 2.65 -27.92 -17.96
C GLY A 173 2.40 -26.80 -16.95
N LEU A 174 3.20 -26.73 -15.89
CA LEU A 174 3.08 -25.70 -14.87
C LEU A 174 3.35 -24.30 -15.44
N ARG A 175 4.39 -24.14 -16.27
CA ARG A 175 4.68 -22.85 -16.93
C ARG A 175 3.51 -22.37 -17.77
N SER A 176 2.91 -23.26 -18.56
CA SER A 176 1.74 -22.92 -19.37
C SER A 176 0.53 -22.57 -18.50
N ALA A 177 0.28 -23.32 -17.42
CA ALA A 177 -0.84 -23.06 -16.51
C ALA A 177 -0.70 -21.69 -15.83
N ILE A 178 0.50 -21.35 -15.34
CA ILE A 178 0.79 -20.05 -14.73
C ILE A 178 0.59 -18.91 -15.74
N ALA A 179 1.17 -19.02 -16.93
CA ALA A 179 1.05 -17.99 -17.96
C ALA A 179 -0.41 -17.73 -18.34
N ASN A 180 -1.19 -18.80 -18.53
CA ASN A 180 -2.61 -18.70 -18.86
C ASN A 180 -3.41 -18.05 -17.72
N HIS A 181 -3.15 -18.44 -16.46
CA HIS A 181 -3.84 -17.87 -15.31
C HIS A 181 -3.55 -16.39 -15.14
N VAL A 182 -2.26 -16.00 -15.14
CA VAL A 182 -1.83 -14.61 -14.99
C VAL A 182 -2.41 -13.74 -16.11
N GLN A 183 -2.42 -14.24 -17.35
CA GLN A 183 -3.04 -13.54 -18.47
C GLN A 183 -4.55 -13.38 -18.30
N ASP A 184 -5.27 -14.42 -17.87
CA ASP A 184 -6.72 -14.38 -17.68
C ASP A 184 -7.14 -13.38 -16.58
N ILE A 185 -6.58 -13.54 -15.37
CA ILE A 185 -6.96 -12.68 -14.23
C ILE A 185 -6.50 -11.23 -14.44
N GLY A 186 -5.29 -11.02 -14.98
CA GLY A 186 -4.75 -9.69 -15.23
C GLY A 186 -5.55 -8.94 -16.30
N SER A 187 -5.82 -9.57 -17.45
CA SER A 187 -6.50 -8.89 -18.56
C SER A 187 -7.95 -8.53 -18.26
N ARG A 188 -8.67 -9.33 -17.45
CA ARG A 188 -10.03 -9.03 -17.02
C ARG A 188 -10.13 -7.83 -16.07
N HIS A 189 -9.03 -7.51 -15.41
CA HIS A 189 -8.94 -6.43 -14.45
C HIS A 189 -8.08 -5.25 -14.92
N SER A 190 -7.56 -5.30 -16.15
CA SER A 190 -6.64 -4.28 -16.62
C SER A 190 -7.26 -2.88 -16.58
N GLY A 191 -6.51 -1.95 -15.97
CA GLY A 191 -6.95 -0.57 -15.76
C GLY A 191 -8.02 -0.37 -14.68
N ARG A 192 -8.49 -1.44 -14.02
CA ARG A 192 -9.50 -1.38 -12.95
C ARG A 192 -8.88 -1.53 -11.55
N LEU A 193 -7.68 -2.08 -11.46
CA LEU A 193 -6.91 -2.23 -10.23
C LEU A 193 -5.69 -1.32 -10.28
N ILE A 194 -5.30 -0.78 -9.12
CA ILE A 194 -4.12 0.09 -9.03
C ILE A 194 -2.83 -0.72 -8.83
N GLU A 195 -2.97 -1.92 -8.26
CA GLU A 195 -1.86 -2.73 -7.75
C GLU A 195 -2.22 -4.22 -7.82
N TRP A 196 -1.19 -5.05 -8.02
CA TRP A 196 -1.29 -6.50 -7.98
C TRP A 196 -0.21 -7.10 -7.09
N ASP A 197 -0.60 -8.01 -6.20
CA ASP A 197 0.30 -9.04 -5.70
C ASP A 197 0.53 -10.06 -6.80
N VAL A 198 1.64 -9.94 -7.53
CA VAL A 198 2.00 -10.91 -8.58
C VAL A 198 2.43 -12.22 -7.94
N LEU A 199 3.24 -12.12 -6.87
CA LEU A 199 3.75 -13.26 -6.13
C LEU A 199 3.62 -13.00 -4.63
N ASN A 200 2.90 -13.89 -3.95
CA ASN A 200 2.70 -13.85 -2.51
C ASN A 200 3.60 -14.88 -1.79
N GLU A 201 4.25 -14.43 -0.73
CA GLU A 201 5.02 -15.18 0.26
C GLU A 201 6.02 -16.20 -0.34
N PRO A 202 6.91 -15.78 -1.27
CA PRO A 202 7.85 -16.69 -1.91
C PRO A 202 8.86 -17.32 -0.96
N TYR A 203 9.01 -16.84 0.28
CA TYR A 203 9.82 -17.52 1.28
C TYR A 203 9.18 -18.83 1.75
N SER A 204 7.92 -18.76 2.21
CA SER A 204 7.19 -19.91 2.76
C SER A 204 6.52 -20.77 1.69
N GLU A 205 6.19 -20.20 0.52
CA GLU A 205 5.30 -20.81 -0.46
C GLU A 205 6.03 -20.92 -1.82
N ASN A 206 6.98 -21.86 -1.86
CA ASN A 206 8.06 -21.91 -2.86
C ASN A 206 8.11 -23.20 -3.71
N ASP A 207 7.06 -24.02 -3.73
CA ASP A 207 7.04 -25.25 -4.53
C ASP A 207 7.32 -24.98 -6.03
N TYR A 208 6.76 -23.89 -6.56
CA TYR A 208 6.92 -23.54 -7.98
C TYR A 208 8.35 -23.13 -8.30
N THR A 209 8.99 -22.33 -7.43
CA THR A 209 10.38 -21.90 -7.63
C THR A 209 11.35 -23.06 -7.38
N ASN A 210 11.03 -23.99 -6.49
CA ASN A 210 11.77 -25.24 -6.31
C ASN A 210 11.72 -26.11 -7.58
N LEU A 211 10.58 -26.14 -8.29
CA LEU A 211 10.43 -26.92 -9.53
C LEU A 211 10.96 -26.21 -10.78
N LEU A 212 10.69 -24.92 -10.93
CA LEU A 212 10.95 -24.16 -12.17
C LEU A 212 12.23 -23.33 -12.14
N GLY A 213 12.86 -23.20 -10.98
CA GLY A 213 13.94 -22.25 -10.74
C GLY A 213 13.43 -20.86 -10.38
N ARG A 214 14.30 -20.07 -9.74
CA ARG A 214 14.03 -18.70 -9.29
C ARG A 214 13.74 -17.75 -10.45
N GLU A 215 14.34 -18.04 -11.60
CA GLU A 215 14.25 -17.32 -12.86
C GLU A 215 12.83 -17.28 -13.41
N ALA A 216 12.00 -18.27 -13.08
CA ALA A 216 10.60 -18.31 -13.46
C ALA A 216 9.81 -17.10 -12.92
N MET A 217 10.24 -16.49 -11.80
CA MET A 217 9.61 -15.27 -11.30
C MET A 217 9.66 -14.12 -12.30
N LEU A 218 10.74 -13.99 -13.07
CA LEU A 218 10.86 -12.94 -14.09
C LEU A 218 9.77 -13.10 -15.16
N ASP A 219 9.49 -14.33 -15.56
CA ASP A 219 8.45 -14.62 -16.55
C ASP A 219 7.06 -14.34 -15.99
N TRP A 220 6.82 -14.59 -14.71
CA TRP A 220 5.54 -14.26 -14.05
C TRP A 220 5.30 -12.76 -14.00
N PHE A 221 6.31 -11.97 -13.63
CA PHE A 221 6.21 -10.50 -13.62
C PHE A 221 6.07 -9.91 -15.04
N ARG A 222 6.73 -10.51 -16.04
CA ARG A 222 6.55 -10.12 -17.46
C ARG A 222 5.14 -10.42 -17.95
N ALA A 223 4.61 -11.60 -17.63
CA ALA A 223 3.24 -11.98 -17.95
C ALA A 223 2.23 -11.04 -17.28
N ALA A 224 2.42 -10.74 -15.99
CA ALA A 224 1.55 -9.81 -15.26
C ALA A 224 1.56 -8.40 -15.84
N ARG A 225 2.74 -7.87 -16.23
CA ARG A 225 2.86 -6.58 -16.91
C ARG A 225 2.17 -6.58 -18.27
N SER A 226 2.29 -7.68 -19.03
CA SER A 226 1.60 -7.82 -20.31
C SER A 226 0.09 -7.89 -20.15
N ALA A 227 -0.39 -8.55 -19.09
CA ALA A 227 -1.81 -8.72 -18.81
C ALA A 227 -2.45 -7.43 -18.28
N ASP A 228 -1.74 -6.67 -17.45
CA ASP A 228 -2.18 -5.37 -16.94
C ASP A 228 -1.06 -4.32 -16.96
N PRO A 229 -0.90 -3.56 -18.06
CA PRO A 229 0.16 -2.58 -18.21
C PRO A 229 0.02 -1.37 -17.30
N ASN A 230 -1.12 -1.15 -16.63
CA ASN A 230 -1.38 0.04 -15.83
C ASN A 230 -1.19 -0.18 -14.32
N ALA A 231 -1.32 -1.41 -13.84
CA ALA A 231 -1.14 -1.71 -12.42
C ALA A 231 0.34 -1.65 -12.00
N LYS A 232 0.58 -1.26 -10.75
CA LYS A 232 1.87 -1.50 -10.09
C LYS A 232 1.92 -2.98 -9.68
N LEU A 233 3.09 -3.61 -9.81
CA LEU A 233 3.24 -5.04 -9.56
C LEU A 233 4.04 -5.25 -8.28
N TYR A 234 3.63 -6.17 -7.43
CA TYR A 234 4.21 -6.38 -6.12
C TYR A 234 4.64 -7.82 -5.93
N LEU A 235 5.75 -7.97 -5.23
CA LEU A 235 6.06 -9.17 -4.45
C LEU A 235 5.58 -8.86 -3.04
N ASN A 236 4.67 -9.67 -2.49
CA ASN A 236 4.15 -9.49 -1.14
C ASN A 236 4.70 -10.58 -0.25
N ASP A 237 5.19 -10.23 0.94
CA ASP A 237 5.61 -11.20 1.94
C ASP A 237 5.29 -10.65 3.34
N TYR A 238 5.13 -11.54 4.31
CA TYR A 238 4.96 -11.14 5.71
C TYR A 238 6.34 -11.10 6.37
N PRO A 239 6.79 -9.92 6.85
CA PRO A 239 8.13 -9.79 7.39
C PRO A 239 8.30 -10.63 8.65
N ASN A 240 9.35 -11.44 8.69
CA ASN A 240 9.83 -12.05 9.93
C ASN A 240 11.16 -11.41 10.34
N PRO A 241 11.14 -10.25 11.03
CA PRO A 241 12.34 -9.46 11.28
C PRO A 241 13.31 -10.11 12.28
N SER A 242 12.91 -11.18 12.97
CA SER A 242 13.79 -11.97 13.84
C SER A 242 14.43 -13.17 13.14
N ASP A 243 14.02 -13.50 11.91
CA ASP A 243 14.58 -14.58 11.12
C ASP A 243 15.56 -14.01 10.07
N SER A 244 16.85 -14.11 10.37
CA SER A 244 17.91 -13.69 9.45
C SER A 244 17.90 -14.46 8.11
N THR A 245 17.35 -15.68 8.07
CA THR A 245 17.21 -16.48 6.85
C THR A 245 16.15 -15.87 5.94
N PHE A 246 15.00 -15.51 6.52
CA PHE A 246 13.94 -14.77 5.83
C PHE A 246 14.46 -13.44 5.26
N ILE A 247 15.12 -12.63 6.10
CA ILE A 247 15.64 -11.31 5.68
C ILE A 247 16.61 -11.43 4.51
N ASN A 248 17.52 -12.41 4.58
CA ASN A 248 18.50 -12.63 3.52
C ASN A 248 17.83 -13.15 2.24
N PHE A 249 16.87 -14.07 2.36
CA PHE A 249 16.12 -14.59 1.22
C PHE A 249 15.37 -13.48 0.49
N ASP A 250 14.62 -12.65 1.21
CA ASP A 250 13.87 -11.52 0.64
C ASP A 250 14.81 -10.54 -0.06
N ALA A 251 15.90 -10.16 0.61
CA ALA A 251 16.92 -9.30 0.02
C ALA A 251 17.51 -9.91 -1.26
N ASP A 252 17.76 -11.22 -1.29
CA ASP A 252 18.28 -11.92 -2.46
C ASP A 252 17.27 -12.02 -3.61
N VAL A 253 16.00 -12.31 -3.33
CA VAL A 253 14.95 -12.30 -4.35
C VAL A 253 14.82 -10.91 -4.96
N LEU A 254 14.79 -9.87 -4.14
CA LEU A 254 14.65 -8.49 -4.61
C LEU A 254 15.87 -8.04 -5.41
N ARG A 255 17.09 -8.35 -4.94
CA ARG A 255 18.32 -8.11 -5.71
C ARG A 255 18.28 -8.82 -7.06
N PHE A 256 17.88 -10.09 -7.08
CA PHE A 256 17.78 -10.89 -8.29
C PHE A 256 16.81 -10.27 -9.30
N LEU A 257 15.61 -9.87 -8.85
CA LEU A 257 14.62 -9.22 -9.70
C LEU A 257 15.16 -7.89 -10.26
N VAL A 258 15.75 -7.03 -9.43
CA VAL A 258 16.32 -5.73 -9.86
C VAL A 258 17.36 -5.89 -10.94
N GLN A 259 18.34 -6.76 -10.67
CA GLN A 259 19.47 -6.99 -11.57
C GLN A 259 19.03 -7.52 -12.94
N ASN A 260 17.87 -8.16 -13.00
CA ASN A 260 17.34 -8.79 -14.22
C ASN A 260 16.15 -8.01 -14.84
N GLY A 261 16.06 -6.70 -14.57
CA GLY A 261 15.12 -5.79 -15.23
C GLY A 261 13.74 -5.70 -14.56
N ALA A 262 13.61 -6.21 -13.34
CA ALA A 262 12.43 -6.11 -12.49
C ALA A 262 12.74 -5.17 -11.31
N PRO A 263 12.50 -3.86 -11.43
CA PRO A 263 13.01 -2.84 -10.52
C PRO A 263 12.35 -2.94 -9.15
N ALA A 264 13.14 -3.18 -8.11
CA ALA A 264 12.67 -3.23 -6.73
C ALA A 264 12.65 -1.87 -6.07
N VAL A 265 11.70 -1.74 -5.15
CA VAL A 265 11.83 -0.95 -3.94
C VAL A 265 11.22 -1.76 -2.80
N TYR A 266 12.09 -2.18 -1.89
CA TYR A 266 11.74 -2.81 -0.62
C TYR A 266 11.43 -1.74 0.43
N ARG A 267 10.62 -2.17 1.40
CA ARG A 267 10.50 -1.69 2.78
C ARG A 267 9.80 -0.37 2.99
N ASP A 268 8.54 -0.45 3.38
CA ASP A 268 7.79 0.76 3.65
C ASP A 268 6.61 0.60 4.61
N LEU A 269 6.47 -0.57 5.25
CA LEU A 269 5.26 -0.83 6.01
C LEU A 269 5.56 -1.17 7.47
N VAL A 270 5.09 -0.21 8.26
CA VAL A 270 4.54 -0.38 9.60
C VAL A 270 5.58 -0.15 10.69
N PHE A 271 5.60 1.06 11.26
CA PHE A 271 4.96 1.37 12.56
C PHE A 271 5.14 2.86 12.92
N ASN A 272 4.14 3.33 13.68
CA ASN A 272 4.01 4.56 14.48
C ASN A 272 3.71 5.90 13.78
N GLN A 273 2.47 6.33 14.04
CA GLN A 273 1.83 7.63 13.80
C GLN A 273 2.19 8.29 12.46
N TRP A 274 1.58 7.77 11.40
CA TRP A 274 1.48 8.37 10.07
C TRP A 274 0.52 9.56 10.09
N TRP A 275 0.83 10.57 10.88
CA TRP A 275 0.07 11.81 10.96
C TRP A 275 0.95 12.89 11.55
N SER A 276 0.81 14.11 11.05
CA SER A 276 1.44 15.26 11.68
C SER A 276 0.35 16.14 12.26
N ASP A 277 0.42 16.31 13.57
CA ASP A 277 -0.25 17.38 14.32
C ASP A 277 0.85 18.12 15.08
N VAL A 278 1.52 19.05 14.39
CA VAL A 278 2.68 19.76 14.96
C VAL A 278 2.26 21.18 15.31
N THR A 279 2.54 21.59 16.54
CA THR A 279 2.33 22.96 16.99
C THR A 279 3.66 23.58 17.38
N GLY A 280 3.84 24.86 17.06
CA GLY A 280 4.93 25.66 17.56
C GLY A 280 4.64 27.14 17.45
N THR A 281 5.70 27.95 17.51
CA THR A 281 5.60 29.40 17.58
C THR A 281 6.61 30.02 16.64
N THR A 282 6.24 31.08 15.93
CA THR A 282 7.17 31.80 15.06
C THR A 282 8.26 32.49 15.88
N ASP A 283 9.48 32.47 15.37
CA ASP A 283 10.63 33.14 15.98
C ASP A 283 10.55 34.68 15.83
N ALA A 284 11.59 35.38 16.30
CA ALA A 284 11.66 36.85 16.28
C ALA A 284 11.55 37.47 14.87
N VAL A 285 11.80 36.67 13.82
CA VAL A 285 11.71 37.10 12.41
C VAL A 285 10.50 36.48 11.70
N GLY A 286 9.57 35.89 12.44
CA GLY A 286 8.30 35.39 11.91
C GLY A 286 8.41 34.00 11.27
N HIS A 287 9.50 33.26 11.51
CA HIS A 287 9.70 31.95 10.91
C HIS A 287 9.30 30.80 11.82
N PHE A 288 8.78 29.74 11.23
CA PHE A 288 8.54 28.46 11.91
C PHE A 288 9.01 27.32 11.01
N THR A 289 9.71 26.34 11.59
CA THR A 289 10.17 25.15 10.87
C THR A 289 9.73 23.87 11.57
N SER A 290 9.44 22.84 10.78
CA SER A 290 9.12 21.53 11.29
C SER A 290 9.38 20.46 10.24
N ARG A 291 9.52 19.21 10.68
CA ARG A 291 9.61 18.05 9.81
C ARG A 291 8.32 17.24 9.92
N VAL A 292 7.54 17.21 8.86
CA VAL A 292 6.18 16.65 8.84
C VAL A 292 6.04 15.63 7.73
N PHE A 293 5.06 14.71 7.86
CA PHE A 293 4.79 13.71 6.83
C PHE A 293 4.34 14.35 5.51
N GLN A 294 4.55 13.65 4.40
CA GLN A 294 3.98 14.07 3.13
C GLN A 294 2.45 13.91 3.18
N GLY A 295 1.71 14.94 2.76
CA GLY A 295 0.27 15.02 3.01
C GLY A 295 -0.36 16.34 2.62
N HIS A 296 -1.67 16.39 2.72
CA HIS A 296 -2.47 17.62 2.66
C HIS A 296 -2.68 18.14 4.07
N TYR A 297 -2.57 19.45 4.25
CA TYR A 297 -2.55 20.11 5.55
C TYR A 297 -3.43 21.35 5.58
N ASP A 298 -4.06 21.55 6.73
CA ASP A 298 -4.54 22.85 7.19
C ASP A 298 -3.47 23.45 8.10
N ILE A 299 -2.98 24.64 7.76
CA ILE A 299 -2.02 25.40 8.56
C ILE A 299 -2.77 26.50 9.30
N HIS A 300 -2.91 26.36 10.61
CA HIS A 300 -3.53 27.35 11.47
C HIS A 300 -2.45 28.27 12.03
N VAL A 301 -2.46 29.53 11.64
CA VAL A 301 -1.63 30.58 12.25
C VAL A 301 -2.54 31.39 13.17
N THR A 302 -2.15 31.56 14.44
CA THR A 302 -2.93 32.28 15.45
C THR A 302 -2.06 33.31 16.16
N LYS A 303 -2.54 34.55 16.28
CA LYS A 303 -1.91 35.60 17.07
C LYS A 303 -2.98 36.38 17.82
N GLY A 304 -2.86 36.42 19.15
CA GLY A 304 -3.94 36.94 19.99
C GLY A 304 -5.22 36.15 19.77
N ASN A 305 -6.30 36.85 19.39
CA ASN A 305 -7.63 36.23 19.19
C ASN A 305 -7.97 35.96 17.72
N LYS A 306 -7.01 36.11 16.80
CA LYS A 306 -7.21 35.89 15.37
C LYS A 306 -6.54 34.59 14.93
N THR A 307 -7.19 33.85 14.03
CA THR A 307 -6.63 32.67 13.38
C THR A 307 -6.83 32.75 11.87
N LYS A 308 -5.80 32.38 11.10
CA LYS A 308 -5.84 32.22 9.65
C LYS A 308 -5.53 30.77 9.31
N ILE A 309 -6.28 30.20 8.38
CA ILE A 309 -6.08 28.83 7.91
C ILE A 309 -5.59 28.88 6.46
N VAL A 310 -4.51 28.17 6.16
CA VAL A 310 -3.96 28.02 4.81
C VAL A 310 -3.86 26.55 4.48
N GLU A 311 -4.42 26.15 3.34
CA GLU A 311 -4.29 24.77 2.85
C GLU A 311 -2.99 24.60 2.06
N THR A 312 -2.27 23.49 2.27
CA THR A 312 -1.10 23.12 1.46
C THR A 312 -1.00 21.63 1.20
N THR A 313 -0.18 21.24 0.23
CA THR A 313 0.17 19.84 -0.07
C THR A 313 1.69 19.66 -0.10
N LEU A 314 2.19 18.80 0.77
CA LEU A 314 3.58 18.36 0.80
C LEU A 314 3.71 17.06 -0.01
N SER A 315 4.41 17.15 -1.14
CA SER A 315 4.54 16.06 -2.12
C SER A 315 5.92 15.43 -2.10
N HIS A 316 6.01 14.21 -2.61
CA HIS A 316 7.28 13.49 -2.78
C HIS A 316 8.23 14.24 -3.72
N GLY A 317 9.52 14.31 -3.37
CA GLY A 317 10.58 14.90 -4.20
C GLY A 317 10.98 16.34 -3.87
N GLN A 318 10.28 17.03 -2.95
CA GLN A 318 10.73 18.30 -2.39
C GLN A 318 11.33 18.07 -1.00
N SER A 319 12.64 18.28 -0.89
CA SER A 319 13.38 18.18 0.37
C SER A 319 12.94 19.26 1.36
N VAL A 320 12.62 20.45 0.84
CA VAL A 320 12.14 21.61 1.61
C VAL A 320 10.96 22.24 0.89
N GLN A 321 9.87 22.50 1.61
CA GLN A 321 8.78 23.34 1.13
C GLN A 321 8.73 24.63 1.92
N SER A 322 8.68 25.77 1.24
CA SER A 322 8.62 27.10 1.86
C SER A 322 7.28 27.75 1.55
N LEU A 323 6.58 28.23 2.58
CA LEU A 323 5.30 28.92 2.44
C LEU A 323 5.37 30.28 3.13
N ASN A 324 4.95 31.32 2.42
CA ASN A 324 4.77 32.65 2.98
C ASN A 324 3.29 32.85 3.30
N ILE A 325 2.98 33.07 4.57
CA ILE A 325 1.63 33.31 5.08
C ILE A 325 1.53 34.77 5.49
N VAL A 326 0.74 35.54 4.74
CA VAL A 326 0.37 36.89 5.14
C VAL A 326 -0.73 36.80 6.21
N PHE A 327 -0.58 37.42 7.37
CA PHE A 327 -1.47 37.31 8.53
C PHE A 327 -1.97 38.71 8.95
N ASP A 328 -3.29 38.93 8.83
CA ASP A 328 -3.92 40.27 8.88
C ASP A 328 -4.78 40.52 10.14
#